data_AF-A0A428RR66-F1
#
_entry.id   AF-A0A428RR66-F1
#
_cell.length_a   1.000
_cell.length_b   1.000
_cell.length_c   1.000
_cell.angle_alpha   90.00
_cell.angle_beta   90.00
_cell.angle_gamma   90.00
#
_symmetry.space_group_name_H-M   'P 1'
#
loop_
_entity.id
_entity.type
_entity.pdbx_description
1 polymer ?
#
loop_
_entity_poly.entity_id
_entity_poly.type
_entity_poly.pdbx_seq_one_letter_code
_entity_poly.pdbx_strand_id
1 'polypeptide(L)'
;MLPKKTGNFVLTAEALNEALPKFHFGTQAVHADDFVSSHRAIAPAMHPAVNHRYARDPDDLVEMEKDDPNAPPDPHVYPRYTAPNPSRSEIVLKTLFGTSVVSYSSGLSAFHAMLVLVNPEEIFLTEGYHGVHGVIDVISKLNGLKRLSLDNIDEMAQATCSTLRHLSTRPARP
;
A
#
# COMPACT_ATOMS: atom_id res chain seq x y z
N MET A 1 31.53 37.76 18.65
CA MET A 1 31.18 36.33 18.46
C MET A 1 29.73 36.17 18.94
N LEU A 2 28.77 36.22 18.02
CA LEU A 2 27.35 36.12 18.38
C LEU A 2 27.04 34.64 18.73
N PRO A 3 26.33 34.36 19.83
CA PRO A 3 25.95 33.00 20.16
C PRO A 3 25.01 32.46 19.07
N LYS A 4 25.37 31.33 18.47
CA LYS A 4 24.46 30.56 17.62
C LYS A 4 23.22 30.24 18.45
N LYS A 5 22.05 30.74 18.05
CA LYS A 5 20.77 30.19 18.51
C LYS A 5 20.78 28.70 18.15
N THR A 6 21.04 27.83 19.11
CA THR A 6 20.56 26.44 19.08
C THR A 6 19.05 26.51 19.21
N GLY A 7 18.37 26.82 18.10
CA GLY A 7 16.94 26.63 18.01
C GLY A 7 16.68 25.16 18.31
N ASN A 8 15.83 24.87 19.29
CA ASN A 8 15.38 23.52 19.57
C ASN A 8 14.93 22.89 18.25
N PHE A 9 15.65 21.88 17.78
CA PHE A 9 15.25 21.12 16.61
C PHE A 9 13.98 20.37 17.00
N VAL A 10 12.83 20.84 16.51
CA VAL A 10 11.57 20.11 16.59
C VAL A 10 11.46 19.33 15.29
N LEU A 11 11.47 17.99 15.38
CA LEU A 11 11.21 17.13 14.24
C LEU A 11 9.73 17.27 13.88
N THR A 12 9.40 18.18 12.97
CA THR A 12 8.05 18.31 12.41
C THR A 12 7.84 17.28 11.30
N ALA A 13 6.58 16.93 11.01
CA ALA A 13 6.24 16.06 9.88
C ALA A 13 6.78 16.61 8.55
N GLU A 14 6.72 17.94 8.38
CA GLU A 14 7.24 18.64 7.20
C GLU A 14 8.77 18.51 7.09
N ALA A 15 9.50 18.75 8.18
CA ALA A 15 10.96 18.63 8.20
C ALA A 15 11.42 17.18 7.94
N LEU A 16 10.69 16.20 8.49
CA LEU A 16 10.96 14.80 8.22
C LEU A 16 10.69 14.47 6.75
N ASN A 17 9.55 14.87 6.19
CA ASN A 17 9.22 14.65 4.78
C ASN A 17 10.25 15.26 3.80
N GLU A 18 10.81 16.42 4.12
CA GLU A 18 11.88 17.03 3.30
C GLU A 18 13.23 16.29 3.43
N ALA A 19 13.50 15.70 4.60
CA ALA A 19 14.74 14.98 4.88
C ALA A 19 14.72 13.51 4.42
N LEU A 20 13.55 12.85 4.44
CA LEU A 20 13.39 11.42 4.14
C LEU A 20 14.09 10.99 2.84
N PRO A 21 13.94 11.70 1.70
CA PRO A 21 14.60 11.33 0.44
C PRO A 21 16.13 11.39 0.50
N LYS A 22 16.70 12.16 1.44
CA LYS A 22 18.15 12.32 1.63
C LYS A 22 18.75 11.23 2.51
N PHE A 23 17.92 10.45 3.22
CA PHE A 23 18.37 9.37 4.07
C PHE A 23 18.64 8.08 3.30
N HIS A 24 19.48 7.23 3.89
CA HIS A 24 19.72 5.89 3.37
C HIS A 24 18.46 5.01 3.47
N PHE A 25 18.32 4.03 2.56
CA PHE A 25 17.16 3.13 2.49
C PHE A 25 16.82 2.47 3.84
N GLY A 26 17.83 1.98 4.56
CA GLY A 26 17.63 1.36 5.88
C GLY A 26 17.07 2.34 6.93
N THR A 27 17.44 3.62 6.87
CA THR A 27 16.91 4.66 7.75
C THR A 27 15.46 4.98 7.40
N GLN A 28 15.14 5.08 6.11
CA GLN A 28 13.76 5.27 5.65
C GLN A 28 12.86 4.11 6.11
N ALA A 29 13.35 2.86 6.01
CA ALA A 29 12.58 1.69 6.41
C ALA A 29 12.21 1.64 7.90
N VAL A 30 12.97 2.36 8.75
CA VAL A 30 12.73 2.43 10.20
C VAL A 30 11.94 3.68 10.60
N HIS A 31 12.16 4.81 9.92
CA HIS A 31 11.73 6.14 10.39
C HIS A 31 10.68 6.83 9.51
N ALA A 32 10.29 6.24 8.37
CA ALA A 32 9.38 6.89 7.43
C ALA A 32 8.01 7.25 8.00
N ASP A 33 7.54 6.57 9.05
CA ASP A 33 6.24 6.81 9.68
C ASP A 33 6.31 7.48 11.06
N ASP A 34 7.49 7.95 11.50
CA ASP A 34 7.71 8.50 12.85
C ASP A 34 6.77 9.68 13.17
N PHE A 35 6.38 10.46 12.15
CA PHE A 35 5.48 11.61 12.31
C PHE A 35 4.02 11.24 12.59
N VAL A 36 3.63 9.97 12.41
CA VAL A 36 2.25 9.49 12.58
C VAL A 36 1.96 9.14 14.04
N SER A 37 2.99 9.05 14.90
CA SER A 37 2.79 8.68 16.30
C SER A 37 2.15 9.81 17.10
N SER A 38 0.92 9.60 17.59
CA SER A 38 0.23 10.48 18.53
C SER A 38 0.73 10.35 19.98
N HIS A 39 1.67 9.43 20.24
CA HIS A 39 2.17 9.11 21.58
C HIS A 39 3.71 8.96 21.61
N ARG A 40 4.29 9.01 22.81
CA ARG A 40 5.75 8.92 23.04
C ARG A 40 6.35 7.52 22.89
N ALA A 41 5.53 6.50 22.64
CA ALA A 41 6.01 5.15 22.40
C ALA A 41 6.76 5.11 21.06
N ILE A 42 7.92 4.44 21.06
CA ILE A 42 8.75 4.27 19.86
C ILE A 42 8.06 3.29 18.89
N ALA A 43 7.58 2.16 19.41
CA ALA A 43 6.84 1.20 18.61
C ALA A 43 5.39 1.67 18.39
N PRO A 44 4.82 1.45 17.19
CA PRO A 44 3.40 1.67 16.94
C PRO A 44 2.54 0.84 17.90
N ALA A 45 1.46 1.45 18.40
CA ALA A 45 0.41 0.72 19.09
C ALA A 45 -0.32 -0.22 18.11
N MET A 46 -0.87 -1.32 18.62
CA MET A 46 -1.74 -2.21 17.87
C MET A 46 -3.19 -1.77 18.05
N HIS A 47 -3.88 -1.44 16.96
CA HIS A 47 -5.26 -0.96 16.93
C HIS A 47 -6.19 -2.03 16.32
N PRO A 48 -6.75 -2.96 17.11
CA PRO A 48 -7.69 -3.97 16.64
C PRO A 48 -9.14 -3.45 16.53
N ALA A 49 -9.35 -2.13 16.69
CA ALA A 49 -10.66 -1.52 16.64
C ALA A 49 -11.34 -1.83 15.31
N VAL A 50 -12.64 -2.11 15.35
CA VAL A 50 -13.46 -2.40 14.15
C VAL A 50 -14.29 -1.20 13.70
N ASN A 51 -14.37 -0.15 14.51
CA ASN A 51 -15.10 1.09 14.24
C ASN A 51 -14.38 2.25 14.94
N HIS A 52 -14.54 3.45 14.38
CA HIS A 52 -14.05 4.69 14.96
C HIS A 52 -15.23 5.57 15.37
N ARG A 53 -14.96 6.57 16.20
CA ARG A 53 -16.00 7.41 16.82
C ARG A 53 -16.36 8.56 15.86
N TYR A 54 -17.66 8.77 15.66
CA TYR A 54 -18.22 9.96 15.00
C TYR A 54 -18.46 11.10 15.99
N ALA A 55 -18.89 12.26 15.49
CA ALA A 55 -19.38 13.36 16.31
C ALA A 55 -20.37 12.86 17.39
N ARG A 56 -20.26 13.43 18.60
CA ARG A 56 -21.15 13.07 19.72
C ARG A 56 -22.51 13.75 19.60
N ASP A 57 -22.54 14.91 18.97
CA ASP A 57 -23.78 15.63 18.70
C ASP A 57 -24.48 14.98 17.50
N PRO A 58 -25.73 14.50 17.65
CA PRO A 58 -26.48 13.93 16.54
C PRO A 58 -26.67 14.88 15.35
N ASP A 59 -26.73 16.19 15.60
CA ASP A 59 -26.93 17.20 14.55
C ASP A 59 -25.66 17.40 13.70
N ASP A 60 -24.49 17.03 14.23
CA ASP A 60 -23.19 17.10 13.55
C ASP A 60 -22.78 15.77 12.90
N LEU A 61 -23.67 14.76 12.85
CA LEU A 61 -23.34 13.46 12.27
C LEU A 61 -23.25 13.55 10.74
N VAL A 62 -22.03 13.46 10.23
CA VAL A 62 -21.76 13.37 8.79
C VAL A 62 -21.29 11.97 8.42
N GLU A 63 -21.90 11.39 7.39
CA GLU A 63 -21.52 10.07 6.88
C GLU A 63 -20.09 10.11 6.33
N MET A 64 -19.28 9.13 6.75
CA MET A 64 -17.88 8.98 6.31
C MET A 64 -16.98 10.19 6.61
N GLU A 65 -17.34 10.99 7.63
CA GLU A 65 -16.53 12.11 8.11
C GLU A 65 -15.18 11.65 8.63
N LYS A 66 -14.10 12.22 8.06
CA LYS A 66 -12.72 11.90 8.42
C LYS A 66 -12.06 12.99 9.25
N ASP A 67 -12.63 14.18 9.25
CA ASP A 67 -12.01 15.35 9.87
C ASP A 67 -12.54 15.45 11.32
N ASP A 68 -11.76 14.98 12.29
CA ASP A 68 -12.04 15.25 13.71
C ASP A 68 -11.13 16.40 14.19
N PRO A 69 -11.66 17.58 14.52
CA PRO A 69 -10.87 18.69 15.09
C PRO A 69 -10.13 18.30 16.37
N ASN A 70 -10.63 17.30 17.11
CA ASN A 70 -10.04 16.80 18.36
C ASN A 70 -9.01 15.69 18.12
N ALA A 71 -9.01 15.07 16.93
CA ALA A 71 -8.05 14.06 16.52
C ALA A 71 -7.60 14.25 15.04
N PRO A 72 -6.98 15.40 14.69
CA PRO A 72 -6.60 15.70 13.29
C PRO A 72 -5.71 14.65 12.59
N PRO A 73 -4.82 13.89 13.27
CA PRO A 73 -4.02 12.85 12.63
C PRO A 73 -4.71 11.46 12.58
N ASP A 74 -5.96 11.32 13.00
CA ASP A 74 -6.70 10.05 13.04
C ASP A 74 -7.97 10.08 12.15
N PRO A 75 -7.82 10.15 10.81
CA PRO A 75 -8.95 10.29 9.88
C PRO A 75 -9.69 8.97 9.60
N HIS A 76 -9.64 8.03 10.53
CA HIS A 76 -10.13 6.68 10.32
C HIS A 76 -11.61 6.59 10.68
N VAL A 77 -12.41 6.09 9.73
CA VAL A 77 -13.86 5.90 9.92
C VAL A 77 -14.18 4.42 10.15
N TYR A 78 -13.64 3.58 9.26
CA TYR A 78 -13.85 2.16 9.28
C TYR A 78 -12.58 1.44 8.79
N PRO A 79 -12.06 0.45 9.55
CA PRO A 79 -10.78 -0.20 9.27
C PRO A 79 -10.66 -0.89 7.92
N ARG A 80 -11.79 -1.24 7.29
CA ARG A 80 -11.78 -1.78 5.91
C ARG A 80 -11.18 -0.79 4.92
N TYR A 81 -11.36 0.51 5.14
CA TYR A 81 -10.87 1.56 4.25
C TYR A 81 -9.49 2.04 4.67
N THR A 82 -9.32 2.36 5.95
CA THR A 82 -8.08 2.86 6.53
C THR A 82 -8.06 2.52 8.02
N ALA A 83 -6.90 2.18 8.56
CA ALA A 83 -6.69 1.99 9.99
C ALA A 83 -5.25 2.38 10.37
N PRO A 84 -4.98 2.67 11.65
CA PRO A 84 -3.67 3.18 12.07
C PRO A 84 -2.50 2.29 11.66
N ASN A 85 -2.62 0.97 11.87
CA ASN A 85 -1.55 0.03 11.58
C ASN A 85 -1.27 -0.15 10.08
N PRO A 86 -2.24 -0.49 9.21
CA PRO A 86 -1.98 -0.62 7.78
C PRO A 86 -1.53 0.70 7.16
N SER A 87 -2.14 1.84 7.54
CA SER A 87 -1.74 3.15 7.00
C SER A 87 -0.29 3.51 7.33
N ARG A 88 0.20 3.20 8.54
CA ARG A 88 1.62 3.38 8.89
C ARG A 88 2.53 2.50 8.05
N SER A 89 2.19 1.22 7.86
CA SER A 89 2.98 0.33 6.99
C SER A 89 3.00 0.80 5.54
N GLU A 90 1.88 1.33 5.03
CA GLU A 90 1.77 1.86 3.68
C GLU A 90 2.61 3.13 3.49
N ILE A 91 2.72 3.99 4.51
CA ILE A 91 3.61 5.16 4.49
C ILE A 91 5.07 4.75 4.33
N VAL A 92 5.51 3.73 5.08
CA VAL A 92 6.87 3.18 4.95
C VAL A 92 7.07 2.63 3.53
N LEU A 93 6.20 1.75 3.05
CA LEU A 93 6.33 1.15 1.72
C LEU A 93 6.25 2.17 0.59
N LYS A 94 5.37 3.17 0.71
CA LYS A 94 5.25 4.30 -0.23
C LYS A 94 6.55 5.09 -0.30
N THR A 95 7.20 5.32 0.84
CA THR A 95 8.49 6.03 0.90
C THR A 95 9.58 5.21 0.21
N LEU A 96 9.62 3.90 0.43
CA LEU A 96 10.63 3.01 -0.15
C LEU A 96 10.46 2.79 -1.67
N PHE A 97 9.22 2.68 -2.15
CA PHE A 97 8.93 2.43 -3.57
C PHE A 97 8.67 3.70 -4.39
N GLY A 98 8.45 4.85 -3.74
CA GLY A 98 8.15 6.11 -4.41
C GLY A 98 6.78 6.16 -5.10
N THR A 99 5.88 5.23 -4.78
CA THR A 99 4.54 5.13 -5.37
C THR A 99 3.48 4.85 -4.31
N SER A 100 2.21 5.06 -4.64
CA SER A 100 1.10 4.72 -3.75
C SER A 100 1.05 3.21 -3.50
N VAL A 101 0.87 2.83 -2.24
CA VAL A 101 0.81 1.43 -1.81
C VAL A 101 -0.51 1.17 -1.09
N VAL A 102 -1.09 0.00 -1.31
CA VAL A 102 -2.28 -0.49 -0.62
C VAL A 102 -2.00 -1.89 -0.12
N SER A 103 -2.33 -2.15 1.14
CA SER A 103 -2.13 -3.43 1.80
C SER A 103 -3.33 -4.35 1.59
N TYR A 104 -3.04 -5.60 1.24
CA TYR A 104 -4.04 -6.66 1.15
C TYR A 104 -3.73 -7.75 2.18
N SER A 105 -4.74 -8.56 2.52
CA SER A 105 -4.60 -9.67 3.45
C SER A 105 -3.64 -10.77 2.96
N SER A 106 -3.42 -10.86 1.64
CA SER A 106 -2.47 -11.79 1.03
C SER A 106 -2.03 -11.30 -0.35
N GLY A 107 -0.91 -11.85 -0.84
CA GLY A 107 -0.46 -11.61 -2.22
C GLY A 107 -1.45 -12.10 -3.28
N LEU A 108 -2.20 -13.19 -3.00
CA LEU A 108 -3.25 -13.67 -3.91
C LEU A 108 -4.45 -12.73 -3.95
N SER A 109 -4.83 -12.12 -2.81
CA SER A 109 -5.89 -11.11 -2.76
C SER A 109 -5.49 -9.85 -3.53
N ALA A 110 -4.24 -9.41 -3.40
CA ALA A 110 -3.70 -8.29 -4.19
C ALA A 110 -3.72 -8.61 -5.70
N PHE A 111 -3.25 -9.80 -6.08
CA PHE A 111 -3.24 -10.24 -7.47
C PHE A 111 -4.66 -10.38 -8.05
N HIS A 112 -5.60 -10.95 -7.28
CA HIS A 112 -7.00 -11.01 -7.66
C HIS A 112 -7.61 -9.62 -7.86
N ALA A 113 -7.40 -8.69 -6.91
CA ALA A 113 -7.86 -7.32 -7.02
C ALA A 113 -7.29 -6.61 -8.26
N MET A 114 -6.01 -6.84 -8.57
CA MET A 114 -5.38 -6.34 -9.80
C MET A 114 -6.08 -6.89 -11.05
N LEU A 115 -6.37 -8.19 -11.12
CA LEU A 115 -7.06 -8.78 -12.27
C LEU A 115 -8.49 -8.24 -12.43
N VAL A 116 -9.22 -8.05 -11.33
CA VAL A 116 -10.57 -7.46 -11.37
C VAL A 116 -10.52 -6.01 -11.83
N LEU A 117 -9.53 -5.23 -11.38
CA LEU A 117 -9.39 -3.82 -11.75
C LEU A 117 -9.00 -3.64 -13.23
N VAL A 118 -8.02 -4.41 -13.71
CA VAL A 118 -7.53 -4.30 -15.09
C VAL A 118 -8.47 -5.01 -16.08
N ASN A 119 -9.12 -6.09 -15.63
CA ASN A 119 -9.97 -6.97 -16.43
C ASN A 119 -9.36 -7.33 -17.81
N PRO A 120 -8.17 -7.96 -17.84
CA PRO A 120 -7.50 -8.27 -19.11
C PRO A 120 -8.24 -9.36 -19.88
N GLU A 121 -8.10 -9.35 -21.21
CA GLU A 121 -8.59 -10.43 -22.08
C GLU A 121 -7.58 -11.58 -22.16
N GLU A 122 -6.30 -11.25 -22.06
CA GLU A 122 -5.18 -12.17 -22.19
C GLU A 122 -4.12 -11.90 -21.13
N ILE A 123 -3.58 -12.96 -20.54
CA ILE A 123 -2.51 -12.89 -19.54
C ILE A 123 -1.34 -13.79 -19.91
N PHE A 124 -0.13 -13.22 -19.89
CA PHE A 124 1.11 -13.94 -20.13
C PHE A 124 1.81 -14.26 -18.81
N LEU A 125 2.09 -15.55 -18.56
CA LEU A 125 2.81 -16.02 -17.36
C LEU A 125 3.86 -17.09 -17.69
N THR A 126 4.91 -17.13 -16.86
CA THR A 126 5.86 -18.25 -16.72
C THR A 126 5.39 -19.22 -15.61
N GLU A 127 6.24 -20.18 -15.26
CA GLU A 127 6.13 -21.03 -14.07
C GLU A 127 6.25 -20.21 -12.77
N GLY A 128 5.14 -19.55 -12.41
CA GLY A 128 5.00 -18.69 -11.25
C GLY A 128 4.66 -19.43 -9.95
N TYR A 129 4.15 -18.70 -8.97
CA TYR A 129 3.60 -19.28 -7.75
C TYR A 129 2.28 -20.02 -8.04
N HIS A 130 2.13 -21.25 -7.55
CA HIS A 130 0.97 -22.10 -7.88
C HIS A 130 -0.39 -21.47 -7.56
N GLY A 131 -0.49 -20.67 -6.49
CA GLY A 131 -1.73 -19.99 -6.15
C GLY A 131 -2.17 -18.93 -7.17
N VAL A 132 -1.22 -18.31 -7.88
CA VAL A 132 -1.54 -17.34 -8.94
C VAL A 132 -2.29 -18.00 -10.08
N HIS A 133 -1.89 -19.22 -10.46
CA HIS A 133 -2.59 -20.01 -11.47
C HIS A 133 -4.03 -20.33 -11.05
N GLY A 134 -4.27 -20.69 -9.79
CA GLY A 134 -5.62 -20.93 -9.29
C GLY A 134 -6.52 -19.69 -9.36
N VAL A 135 -5.99 -18.50 -9.07
CA VAL A 135 -6.74 -17.24 -9.23
C VAL A 135 -7.07 -16.96 -10.70
N ILE A 136 -6.12 -17.19 -11.61
CA ILE A 136 -6.33 -17.04 -13.06
C ILE A 136 -7.41 -18.00 -13.55
N ASP A 137 -7.40 -19.25 -13.11
CA ASP A 137 -8.41 -20.23 -13.52
C ASP A 137 -9.83 -19.82 -13.08
N VAL A 138 -9.97 -19.19 -11.91
CA VAL A 138 -11.25 -18.64 -11.44
C VAL A 138 -11.69 -17.49 -12.34
N ILE A 139 -10.81 -16.50 -12.60
CA ILE A 139 -11.15 -15.34 -13.45
C ILE A 139 -11.41 -15.77 -14.91
N SER A 140 -10.66 -16.75 -15.42
CA SER A 140 -10.85 -17.34 -16.74
C SER A 140 -12.22 -17.98 -16.90
N LYS A 141 -12.70 -18.69 -15.88
CA LYS A 141 -14.06 -19.24 -15.88
C LYS A 141 -15.16 -18.17 -15.87
N LEU A 142 -14.90 -17.01 -15.27
CA LEU A 142 -15.89 -15.93 -15.14
C LEU A 142 -15.97 -15.05 -16.39
N ASN A 143 -14.81 -14.64 -16.94
CA ASN A 143 -14.73 -13.63 -18.00
C ASN A 143 -14.11 -14.15 -19.30
N GLY A 144 -13.71 -15.43 -19.38
CA GLY A 144 -13.08 -16.00 -20.56
C GLY A 144 -11.61 -15.62 -20.76
N LEU A 145 -10.93 -15.12 -19.72
CA LEU A 145 -9.51 -14.76 -19.74
C LEU A 145 -8.65 -15.89 -20.34
N LYS A 146 -7.86 -15.58 -21.37
CA LYS A 146 -6.94 -16.55 -21.99
C LYS A 146 -5.57 -16.48 -21.32
N ARG A 147 -5.02 -17.64 -20.97
CA ARG A 147 -3.67 -17.79 -20.43
C ARG A 147 -2.70 -18.16 -21.54
N LEU A 148 -1.63 -17.39 -21.67
CA LEU A 148 -0.55 -17.60 -22.65
C LEU A 148 0.78 -17.80 -21.91
N SER A 149 1.67 -18.62 -22.46
CA SER A 149 3.01 -18.81 -21.91
C SER A 149 3.93 -17.67 -22.34
N LEU A 150 4.74 -17.18 -21.41
CA LEU A 150 5.81 -16.21 -21.72
C LEU A 150 6.93 -16.79 -22.60
N ASP A 151 7.01 -18.13 -22.76
CA ASP A 151 8.01 -18.76 -23.64
C ASP A 151 7.71 -18.55 -25.13
N ASN A 152 6.46 -18.20 -25.47
CA ASN A 152 6.03 -17.86 -26.82
C ASN A 152 6.14 -16.35 -27.06
N ILE A 153 7.34 -15.79 -26.88
CA ILE A 153 7.60 -14.34 -27.00
C ILE A 153 7.16 -13.78 -28.37
N ASP A 154 7.18 -14.60 -29.42
CA ASP A 154 6.77 -14.20 -30.77
C ASP A 154 5.26 -13.88 -30.88
N GLU A 155 4.40 -14.46 -30.03
CA GLU A 155 2.98 -14.11 -29.94
C GLU A 155 2.75 -12.78 -29.19
N MET A 156 3.73 -12.31 -28.41
CA MET A 156 3.63 -11.04 -27.67
C MET A 156 3.63 -9.80 -28.57
N ALA A 157 4.09 -9.92 -29.83
CA ALA A 157 4.09 -8.84 -30.80
C ALA A 157 2.67 -8.46 -31.29
N GLN A 158 1.69 -9.35 -31.08
CA GLN A 158 0.28 -9.16 -31.46
C GLN A 158 -0.60 -8.70 -30.28
N ALA A 159 -0.02 -8.52 -29.10
CA ALA A 159 -0.73 -8.16 -27.87
C ALA A 159 -1.40 -6.78 -27.95
N THR A 160 -2.70 -6.74 -27.69
CA THR A 160 -3.55 -5.54 -27.66
C THR A 160 -3.37 -4.73 -26.36
N CYS A 161 -3.99 -3.55 -26.30
CA CYS A 161 -4.00 -2.68 -25.11
C CYS A 161 -4.62 -3.34 -23.84
N SER A 162 -5.33 -4.47 -23.99
CA SER A 162 -6.00 -5.25 -22.94
C SER A 162 -5.13 -6.39 -22.36
N THR A 163 -3.86 -6.49 -22.72
CA THR A 163 -2.97 -7.59 -22.28
C THR A 163 -2.27 -7.28 -20.95
N LEU A 164 -2.38 -8.20 -19.98
CA LEU A 164 -1.61 -8.15 -18.74
C LEU A 164 -0.39 -9.08 -18.81
N ARG A 165 0.77 -8.56 -18.41
CA ARG A 165 2.03 -9.31 -18.39
C ARG A 165 2.47 -9.49 -16.94
N HIS A 166 2.54 -10.73 -16.46
CA HIS A 166 2.97 -11.04 -15.10
C HIS A 166 4.25 -11.86 -15.12
N LEU A 167 5.37 -11.23 -14.76
CA LEU A 167 6.68 -11.87 -14.67
C LEU A 167 7.01 -12.19 -13.21
N SER A 168 7.18 -13.47 -12.90
CA SER A 168 7.73 -13.93 -11.62
C SER A 168 9.02 -14.68 -11.89
N THR A 169 10.15 -14.15 -11.41
CA THR A 169 11.44 -14.83 -11.48
C THR A 169 11.68 -15.60 -10.18
N ARG A 170 11.83 -16.93 -10.27
CA ARG A 170 12.42 -17.70 -9.17
C ARG A 170 13.94 -17.59 -9.31
N PRO A 171 14.70 -17.38 -8.22
CA PRO A 171 16.13 -17.59 -8.28
C PRO A 171 16.38 -19.02 -8.73
N ALA A 172 17.29 -19.21 -9.70
CA ALA A 172 17.67 -20.53 -10.17
C ALA A 172 18.05 -21.40 -8.96
N ARG A 173 17.41 -22.56 -8.84
CA ARG A 173 17.81 -23.55 -7.83
C ARG A 173 19.19 -24.07 -8.28
N PRO A 174 20.23 -24.01 -7.43
CA PRO A 174 21.56 -24.53 -7.80
C PRO A 174 21.50 -26.03 -8.09
#